data_AF-A0A9Q5C210-F1
#
_entry.id   AF-A0A9Q5C210-F1
#
_cell.length_a   1.000
_cell.length_b   1.000
_cell.length_c   1.000
_cell.angle_alpha   90.00
_cell.angle_beta   90.00
_cell.angle_gamma   90.00
#
_symmetry.space_group_name_H-M   'P 1'
#
loop_
_entity.id
_entity.type
_entity.pdbx_description
1 polymer ?
#
loop_
_entity_poly.entity_id
_entity_poly.type
_entity_poly.pdbx_seq_one_letter_code
_entity_poly.pdbx_strand_id
1 'polypeptide(L)' 'MRRTIETRFFESYALFDIEQLFARGLIGLQLRIAQILLTYNLSYFDFN' A
#
# COMPACT_ATOMS: atom_id res chain seq x y z
N MET A 1 32.78 -6.11 15.08
CA MET A 1 31.53 -6.89 15.15
C MET A 1 30.30 -6.03 15.48
N ARG A 2 30.27 -5.21 16.54
CA ARG A 2 29.12 -4.36 16.90
C ARG A 2 28.61 -3.46 15.76
N ARG A 3 29.50 -2.70 15.11
CA ARG A 3 29.17 -1.86 13.95
C ARG A 3 28.56 -2.65 12.77
N THR A 4 29.01 -3.87 12.53
CA THR A 4 28.53 -4.71 11.41
C THR A 4 27.09 -5.16 11.62
N ILE A 5 26.68 -5.44 12.86
CA ILE A 5 25.31 -5.85 13.19
C ILE A 5 24.35 -4.65 13.07
N GLU A 6 24.77 -3.48 13.55
CA GLU A 6 23.98 -2.24 13.45
C GLU A 6 23.71 -1.84 11.99
N THR A 7 24.71 -1.95 11.10
CA THR A 7 24.51 -1.67 9.67
C THR A 7 23.51 -2.64 9.03
N ARG A 8 23.62 -3.94 9.31
CA ARG A 8 22.70 -4.97 8.79
C ARG A 8 21.26 -4.77 9.26
N PHE A 9 21.10 -4.37 10.52
CA PHE A 9 19.79 -4.07 11.08
C PHE A 9 19.17 -2.84 10.42
N PHE A 10 19.97 -1.79 10.18
CA PHE A 10 19.52 -0.58 9.51
C PHE A 10 19.13 -0.83 8.04
N GLU A 11 19.92 -1.64 7.32
CA GLU A 11 19.60 -2.09 5.96
C GLU A 11 18.27 -2.85 5.92
N SER A 12 18.06 -3.76 6.87
CA SER A 12 16.83 -4.56 6.94
C SER A 12 15.62 -3.71 7.32
N TYR A 13 15.79 -2.74 8.24
CA TYR A 13 14.73 -1.81 8.63
C TYR A 13 14.33 -0.90 7.47
N ALA A 14 15.30 -0.39 6.70
CA ALA A 14 15.02 0.44 5.52
C ALA A 14 14.24 -0.34 4.44
N LEU A 15 14.60 -1.60 4.19
CA LEU A 15 13.85 -2.47 3.28
C LEU A 15 12.44 -2.74 3.79
N PHE A 16 12.28 -3.02 5.09
CA PHE A 16 10.97 -3.26 5.70
C PHE A 16 10.05 -2.03 5.61
N ASP A 17 10.58 -0.83 5.84
CA ASP A 17 9.82 0.43 5.73
C ASP A 17 9.35 0.68 4.29
N ILE A 18 10.20 0.39 3.29
CA ILE A 18 9.83 0.47 1.87
C ILE A 18 8.70 -0.51 1.54
N GLU A 19 8.82 -1.78 1.93
CA GLU A 19 7.78 -2.78 1.73
C GLU A 19 6.44 -2.37 2.38
N GLN A 20 6.50 -1.83 3.59
CA GLN A 20 5.31 -1.36 4.31
C GLN A 20 4.68 -0.12 3.63
N LEU A 21 5.49 0.79 3.12
CA LEU A 21 5.02 1.93 2.33
C LEU A 21 4.33 1.48 1.04
N PHE A 22 4.92 0.50 0.34
CA PHE A 22 4.31 -0.10 -0.86
C PHE A 22 3.00 -0.81 -0.56
N ALA A 23 2.96 -1.62 0.51
CA ALA A 23 1.73 -2.28 0.95
C ALA A 23 0.62 -1.27 1.27
N ARG A 24 0.96 -0.18 1.96
CA ARG A 24 0.01 0.91 2.25
C ARG A 24 -0.47 1.61 0.99
N GLY A 25 0.43 1.87 0.04
CA GLY A 25 0.11 2.45 -1.27
C GLY A 25 -0.83 1.56 -2.08
N LEU A 26 -0.56 0.25 -2.11
CA LEU A 26 -1.38 -0.76 -2.79
C LEU A 26 -2.79 -0.84 -2.18
N ILE A 27 -2.92 -0.87 -0.86
CA ILE A 27 -4.23 -0.87 -0.18
C ILE A 27 -5.01 0.41 -0.52
N GLY A 28 -4.34 1.58 -0.51
CA GLY A 28 -4.96 2.84 -0.88
C GLY A 28 -5.43 2.87 -2.33
N LEU A 29 -4.63 2.33 -3.25
CA LEU A 29 -4.98 2.21 -4.66
C LEU A 29 -6.16 1.26 -4.87
N GLN A 30 -6.14 0.08 -4.24
CA GLN A 30 -7.24 -0.88 -4.27
C GLN A 30 -8.55 -0.25 -3.77
N LEU A 31 -8.50 0.48 -2.66
CA LEU A 31 -9.66 1.19 -2.14
C LEU A 31 -10.21 2.21 -3.14
N ARG A 32 -9.33 2.98 -3.80
CA ARG A 32 -9.75 3.98 -4.79
C ARG A 32 -10.41 3.34 -6.01
N ILE A 33 -9.87 2.23 -6.50
CA ILE A 33 -10.48 1.45 -7.59
C ILE A 33 -11.86 0.93 -7.18
N ALA A 34 -11.97 0.36 -5.97
CA ALA A 34 -13.24 -0.14 -5.45
C ALA A 34 -14.30 0.98 -5.32
N GLN A 35 -13.90 2.17 -4.89
CA GLN A 35 -14.79 3.33 -4.81
C GLN A 35 -15.29 3.79 -6.19
N ILE A 36 -14.40 3.82 -7.20
CA ILE A 36 -14.77 4.15 -8.58
C ILE A 36 -15.77 3.13 -9.13
N LEU A 37 -15.48 1.84 -8.95
CA LEU A 37 -16.34 0.75 -9.41
C LEU A 37 -17.71 0.79 -8.71
N LEU A 38 -17.73 1.02 -7.40
CA LEU A 38 -18.97 1.16 -6.65
C LEU A 38 -19.80 2.34 -7.15
N THR A 39 -19.17 3.50 -7.33
CA THR A 39 -19.84 4.71 -7.85
C THR A 39 -20.43 4.44 -9.23
N TYR A 40 -19.67 3.81 -10.13
CA TYR A 40 -20.13 3.44 -11.46
C TYR A 40 -21.34 2.52 -11.43
N ASN A 41 -21.32 1.47 -10.60
CA ASN A 41 -22.44 0.54 -10.47
C ASN A 41 -23.68 1.20 -9.86
N LEU A 42 -23.50 2.09 -8.89
CA LEU A 42 -24.62 2.85 -8.31
C LEU A 42 -25.23 3.80 -9.33
N SER A 43 -24.42 4.53 -10.09
CA SER A 43 -24.91 5.37 -11.18
C SER A 43 -25.63 4.57 -12.27
N TYR A 44 -25.15 3.35 -12.56
CA TYR A 44 -25.83 2.45 -13.50
C TYR A 44 -27.20 1.98 -12.97
N PHE A 45 -27.30 1.65 -11.69
CA PHE A 45 -28.56 1.27 -11.05
C PHE A 45 -29.55 2.43 -10.94
N ASP A 46 -29.07 3.65 -10.69
CA ASP A 46 -29.92 4.84 -10.59
C ASP A 46 -30.46 5.29 -11.96
N PHE A 47 -29.71 5.01 -13.04
CA PHE A 47 -30.11 5.36 -14.41
C PHE A 47 -31.10 4.36 -15.05
N ASN A 48 -31.16 3.13 -14.57
CA ASN A 48 -31.96 2.04 -15.16
C ASN A 48 -33.11 1.59 -14.26
#